data_AF-A0A9P6F2J2-F1
#
_entry.id   AF-A0A9P6F2J2-F1
#
_cell.length_a   1.000
_cell.length_b   1.000
_cell.length_c   1.000
_cell.angle_alpha   90.00
_cell.angle_beta   90.00
_cell.angle_gamma   90.00
#
_symmetry.space_group_name_H-M   'P 1'
#
loop_
_entity.id
_entity.type
_entity.pdbx_description
1 polymer ?
#
loop_
_entity_poly.entity_id
_entity_poly.type
_entity_poly.pdbx_seq_one_letter_code
_entity_poly.pdbx_strand_id
1 'polypeptide(L)'
;MNNSLMMSEILHAIAIHLDPPDLLACIQVCNLWHKTLLPALWHTIDDRKYAWPAILSLYDSEDSLSKQDETWLRDIFSKHGHLIRHLIITWKILVDISSDSSSCCNNVQVLSTFDVSKNITEEEEREERWYSNQIMGQAATRYRPGNPTAQIGRTLLPLFKGMLAPLKANDRTPDQQKRDWETVQRFWMLVRQNLGLRSLRLDGGFNRLCTIKDPQFVYEILGSLLQFCELENNVVVLDRQRLLDSLPGLQTYQTTFSA
;
A
#
# COMPACT_ATOMS: atom_id res chain seq x y z
N MET A 1 -16.24 -41.47 4.67
CA MET A 1 -15.29 -40.38 4.32
C MET A 1 -15.98 -39.03 4.01
N ASN A 2 -17.31 -38.91 4.03
CA ASN A 2 -18.00 -37.63 3.70
C ASN A 2 -18.03 -36.59 4.82
N ASN A 3 -17.85 -36.98 6.09
CA ASN A 3 -18.01 -36.07 7.23
C ASN A 3 -16.97 -34.93 7.28
N SER A 4 -15.78 -35.13 6.71
CA SER A 4 -14.72 -34.10 6.72
C SER A 4 -14.97 -32.99 5.70
N LEU A 5 -15.65 -33.29 4.59
CA LEU A 5 -16.00 -32.30 3.56
C LEU A 5 -17.11 -31.38 4.08
N MET A 6 -18.18 -31.96 4.63
CA MET A 6 -19.29 -31.20 5.22
C MET A 6 -18.82 -30.25 6.33
N MET A 7 -17.88 -30.69 7.18
CA MET A 7 -17.33 -29.82 8.23
C MET A 7 -16.55 -28.62 7.66
N SER A 8 -15.81 -28.82 6.57
CA SER A 8 -14.99 -27.74 5.97
C SER A 8 -15.87 -26.65 5.35
N GLU A 9 -16.98 -27.04 4.72
CA GLU A 9 -17.97 -26.11 4.16
C GLU A 9 -18.64 -25.27 5.26
N ILE A 10 -19.03 -25.91 6.38
CA ILE A 10 -19.61 -25.20 7.53
C ILE A 10 -18.60 -24.22 8.12
N LEU A 11 -17.34 -24.62 8.30
CA LEU A 11 -16.29 -23.72 8.81
C LEU A 11 -16.07 -22.53 7.86
N HIS A 12 -16.10 -22.75 6.55
CA HIS A 12 -15.99 -21.67 5.57
C HIS A 12 -17.17 -20.69 5.66
N ALA A 13 -18.39 -21.20 5.83
CA ALA A 13 -19.59 -20.38 6.03
C ALA A 13 -19.58 -19.61 7.37
N ILE A 14 -18.94 -20.14 8.41
CA ILE A 14 -18.73 -19.40 9.66
C ILE A 14 -17.68 -18.29 9.47
N ALA A 15 -16.60 -18.59 8.72
CA ALA A 15 -15.46 -17.69 8.56
C ALA A 15 -15.84 -16.29 8.04
N ILE A 16 -16.83 -16.20 7.14
CA ILE A 16 -17.29 -14.92 6.58
C ILE A 16 -17.96 -13.99 7.60
N HIS A 17 -18.28 -14.49 8.78
CA HIS A 17 -18.91 -13.76 9.87
C HIS A 17 -17.97 -13.49 11.04
N LEU A 18 -16.71 -13.92 10.95
CA LEU A 18 -15.71 -13.73 11.99
C LEU A 18 -14.77 -12.60 11.60
N ASP A 19 -14.45 -11.75 12.57
CA ASP A 19 -13.39 -10.76 12.42
C ASP A 19 -12.00 -11.42 12.54
N PRO A 20 -10.92 -10.78 12.07
CA PRO A 20 -9.57 -11.34 12.16
C PRO A 20 -9.11 -11.82 13.55
N PRO A 21 -9.41 -11.13 14.68
CA PRO A 21 -9.07 -11.65 16.01
C PRO A 21 -9.78 -12.97 16.34
N ASP A 22 -11.05 -13.10 15.96
CA ASP A 22 -11.82 -14.33 16.17
C ASP A 22 -11.31 -15.46 15.28
N LEU A 23 -10.99 -15.16 14.02
CA LEU A 23 -10.34 -16.12 13.11
C LEU A 23 -8.99 -16.59 13.65
N LEU A 24 -8.19 -15.69 14.22
CA LEU A 24 -6.91 -16.03 14.84
C LEU A 24 -7.09 -16.99 16.03
N ALA A 25 -8.08 -16.75 16.90
CA ALA A 25 -8.41 -17.66 17.98
C ALA A 25 -8.90 -19.02 17.44
N CYS A 26 -9.73 -19.01 16.40
CA CYS A 26 -10.27 -20.23 15.78
C CYS A 26 -9.18 -21.12 15.16
N ILE A 27 -8.18 -20.56 14.47
CA ILE A 27 -7.10 -21.37 13.87
C ILE A 27 -6.20 -22.05 14.91
N GLN A 28 -6.27 -21.66 16.18
CA GLN A 28 -5.51 -22.28 17.27
C GLN A 28 -6.22 -23.49 17.89
N VAL A 29 -7.51 -23.72 17.58
CA VAL A 29 -8.32 -24.80 18.19
C VAL A 29 -7.82 -26.19 17.78
N CYS A 30 -7.68 -26.44 16.47
CA CYS A 30 -7.13 -27.70 15.96
C CYS A 30 -6.62 -27.56 14.51
N ASN A 31 -5.89 -28.57 14.03
CA ASN A 31 -5.30 -28.58 12.67
C ASN A 31 -6.34 -28.43 11.54
N LEU A 32 -7.56 -28.94 11.71
CA LEU A 32 -8.62 -28.81 10.70
C LEU A 32 -9.07 -27.36 10.59
N TRP A 33 -9.32 -26.70 11.72
CA TRP A 33 -9.70 -25.28 11.77
C TRP A 33 -8.57 -24.41 11.25
N HIS A 34 -7.33 -24.69 11.64
CA HIS A 34 -6.15 -24.03 11.10
C HIS A 34 -6.13 -24.05 9.56
N LYS A 35 -6.17 -25.25 8.96
CA LYS A 35 -6.09 -25.38 7.49
C LYS A 35 -7.27 -24.73 6.76
N THR A 36 -8.46 -24.78 7.36
CA THR A 36 -9.70 -24.32 6.71
C THR A 36 -9.89 -22.80 6.83
N LEU A 37 -9.54 -22.21 7.97
CA LEU A 37 -9.80 -20.80 8.28
C LEU A 37 -8.59 -19.89 8.03
N LEU A 38 -7.37 -20.43 7.93
CA LEU A 38 -6.18 -19.64 7.62
C LEU A 38 -6.33 -18.81 6.32
N PRO A 39 -6.89 -19.33 5.20
CA PRO A 39 -7.14 -18.50 4.02
C PRO A 39 -8.09 -17.33 4.29
N ALA A 40 -9.12 -17.52 5.12
CA ALA A 40 -10.06 -16.45 5.46
C ALA A 40 -9.39 -15.36 6.32
N LEU A 41 -8.54 -15.76 7.28
CA LEU A 41 -7.77 -14.83 8.12
C LEU A 41 -6.90 -13.88 7.29
N TRP A 42 -6.23 -14.41 6.27
CA TRP A 42 -5.31 -13.64 5.41
C TRP A 42 -5.97 -13.08 4.14
N HIS A 43 -7.26 -13.32 3.93
CA HIS A 43 -7.95 -12.90 2.71
C HIS A 43 -7.97 -11.37 2.54
N THR A 44 -8.17 -10.67 3.66
CA THR A 44 -8.23 -9.21 3.72
C THR A 44 -7.21 -8.67 4.72
N ILE A 45 -6.32 -7.80 4.27
CA ILE A 45 -5.46 -6.99 5.13
C ILE A 45 -5.95 -5.55 5.06
N ASP A 46 -6.36 -5.00 6.21
CA ASP A 46 -6.70 -3.60 6.40
C ASP A 46 -5.88 -3.07 7.57
N ASP A 47 -4.85 -2.29 7.25
CA ASP A 47 -3.85 -1.81 8.21
C ASP A 47 -4.35 -0.65 9.09
N ARG A 48 -5.60 -0.20 8.90
CA ARG A 48 -6.26 0.80 9.75
C ARG A 48 -6.96 0.19 10.95
N LYS A 49 -7.12 -1.14 10.98
CA LYS A 49 -7.95 -1.84 11.96
C LYS A 49 -7.12 -2.72 12.88
N TYR A 50 -7.70 -3.05 14.02
CA TYR A 50 -7.15 -4.00 14.99
C TYR A 50 -5.75 -3.59 15.49
N ALA A 51 -4.83 -4.55 15.59
CA ALA A 51 -3.48 -4.34 16.09
C ALA A 51 -2.53 -3.73 15.04
N TRP A 52 -2.90 -3.69 13.75
CA TRP A 52 -2.01 -3.23 12.69
C TRP A 52 -1.49 -1.80 12.88
N PRO A 53 -2.30 -0.78 13.22
CA PRO A 53 -1.79 0.56 13.45
C PRO A 53 -0.71 0.61 14.54
N ALA A 54 -0.90 -0.13 15.64
CA ALA A 54 0.07 -0.16 16.74
C ALA A 54 1.35 -0.91 16.36
N ILE A 55 1.23 -2.03 15.64
CA ILE A 55 2.38 -2.80 15.14
C ILE A 55 3.18 -1.95 14.14
N LEU A 56 2.50 -1.24 13.25
CA LEU A 56 3.12 -0.47 12.19
C LEU A 56 3.66 0.89 12.66
N SER A 57 3.09 1.49 13.72
CA SER A 57 3.64 2.73 14.29
C SER A 57 4.99 2.51 14.98
N LEU A 58 5.15 1.37 15.64
CA LEU A 58 6.37 0.98 16.39
C LEU A 58 7.53 0.51 15.49
N TYR A 59 7.28 0.39 14.19
CA TYR A 59 8.15 -0.23 13.20
C TYR A 59 9.54 0.41 13.07
N ASP A 60 9.70 1.69 13.42
CA ASP A 60 10.98 2.42 13.33
C ASP A 60 11.51 2.93 14.70
N SER A 61 10.93 2.56 15.85
CA SER A 61 11.41 3.09 17.15
C SER A 61 12.75 2.45 17.58
N GLU A 62 13.75 3.24 17.98
CA GLU A 62 15.07 2.74 18.44
C GLU A 62 14.99 1.78 19.65
N ASP A 63 13.92 1.85 20.43
CA ASP A 63 13.70 1.04 21.64
C ASP A 63 12.86 -0.22 21.41
N SER A 64 12.19 -0.36 20.26
CA SER A 64 11.57 -1.63 19.90
C SER A 64 12.64 -2.60 19.40
N LEU A 65 12.34 -3.89 19.43
CA LEU A 65 13.15 -4.94 18.81
C LEU A 65 13.13 -4.80 17.26
N SER A 66 13.32 -3.58 16.73
CA SER A 66 12.77 -3.00 15.49
C SER A 66 13.09 -3.73 14.20
N LYS A 67 14.17 -4.51 14.14
CA LYS A 67 14.43 -5.40 12.98
C LYS A 67 13.60 -6.67 12.99
N GLN A 68 13.16 -7.13 14.16
CA GLN A 68 12.32 -8.31 14.29
C GLN A 68 10.95 -8.07 13.68
N ASP A 69 10.36 -6.89 13.84
CA ASP A 69 9.02 -6.61 13.34
C ASP A 69 9.00 -6.47 11.80
N GLU A 70 10.02 -5.86 11.18
CA GLU A 70 10.15 -5.90 9.71
C GLU A 70 10.34 -7.30 9.18
N THR A 71 11.29 -8.03 9.75
CA THR A 71 11.59 -9.39 9.31
C THR A 71 10.35 -10.27 9.50
N TRP A 72 9.65 -10.11 10.61
CA TRP A 72 8.40 -10.80 10.91
C TRP A 72 7.28 -10.45 9.92
N LEU A 73 7.09 -9.17 9.57
CA LEU A 73 6.12 -8.76 8.56
C LEU A 73 6.46 -9.36 7.19
N ARG A 74 7.73 -9.30 6.78
CA ARG A 74 8.21 -9.90 5.53
C ARG A 74 8.04 -11.43 5.55
N ASP A 75 8.31 -12.08 6.67
CA ASP A 75 8.13 -13.52 6.84
C ASP A 75 6.65 -13.90 6.76
N ILE A 76 5.77 -13.11 7.37
CA ILE A 76 4.32 -13.30 7.26
C ILE A 76 3.85 -13.15 5.82
N PHE A 77 4.25 -12.07 5.15
CA PHE A 77 3.85 -11.82 3.78
C PHE A 77 4.43 -12.88 2.84
N SER A 78 5.69 -13.29 3.01
CA SER A 78 6.25 -14.39 2.21
C SER A 78 5.50 -15.71 2.42
N LYS A 79 5.06 -16.00 3.64
CA LYS A 79 4.32 -17.23 3.97
C LYS A 79 2.85 -17.19 3.54
N HIS A 80 2.18 -16.05 3.64
CA HIS A 80 0.72 -15.95 3.52
C HIS A 80 0.24 -14.96 2.45
N GLY A 81 1.12 -14.19 1.83
CA GLY A 81 0.77 -13.14 0.87
C GLY A 81 0.04 -13.63 -0.36
N HIS A 82 0.27 -14.88 -0.77
CA HIS A 82 -0.47 -15.51 -1.87
C HIS A 82 -1.96 -15.75 -1.54
N LEU A 83 -2.36 -15.68 -0.27
CA LEU A 83 -3.75 -15.78 0.20
C LEU A 83 -4.46 -14.43 0.20
N ILE A 84 -3.72 -13.32 0.18
CA ILE A 84 -4.28 -11.97 0.21
C ILE A 84 -5.02 -11.72 -1.11
N ARG A 85 -6.28 -11.31 -1.00
CA ARG A 85 -7.14 -10.87 -2.12
C ARG A 85 -7.49 -9.40 -2.00
N HIS A 86 -7.74 -8.93 -0.78
CA HIS A 86 -8.08 -7.53 -0.52
C HIS A 86 -6.98 -6.89 0.32
N LEU A 87 -6.35 -5.85 -0.21
CA LEU A 87 -5.26 -5.17 0.44
C LEU A 87 -5.59 -3.67 0.54
N ILE A 88 -5.81 -3.22 1.77
CA ILE A 88 -6.10 -1.83 2.12
C ILE A 88 -4.89 -1.29 2.85
N ILE A 89 -4.23 -0.30 2.24
CA ILE A 89 -2.94 0.22 2.67
C ILE A 89 -3.05 1.69 3.06
N THR A 90 -2.57 1.98 4.26
CA THR A 90 -2.39 3.34 4.77
C THR A 90 -0.96 3.60 5.20
N TRP A 91 -0.19 2.55 5.48
CA TRP A 91 1.22 2.64 5.85
C TRP A 91 2.15 2.30 4.67
N LYS A 92 3.16 3.16 4.44
CA LYS A 92 4.13 3.00 3.34
C LYS A 92 4.84 1.65 3.37
N ILE A 93 5.15 1.14 4.56
CA ILE A 93 5.86 -0.13 4.72
C ILE A 93 5.12 -1.32 4.11
N LEU A 94 3.79 -1.35 4.17
CA LEU A 94 3.03 -2.43 3.55
C LEU A 94 3.08 -2.38 2.03
N VAL A 95 3.23 -1.19 1.42
CA VAL A 95 3.54 -1.08 -0.01
C VAL A 95 4.88 -1.73 -0.30
N ASP A 96 5.89 -1.40 0.51
CA ASP A 96 7.25 -1.89 0.32
C ASP A 96 7.30 -3.43 0.42
N ILE A 97 6.71 -3.99 1.47
CA ILE A 97 6.65 -5.44 1.70
C ILE A 97 5.82 -6.12 0.63
N SER A 98 4.63 -5.64 0.31
CA SER A 98 3.74 -6.31 -0.67
C SER A 98 4.28 -6.27 -2.11
N SER A 99 5.09 -5.26 -2.44
CA SER A 99 5.75 -5.16 -3.75
C SER A 99 7.03 -6.00 -3.86
N ASP A 100 7.54 -6.49 -2.72
CA ASP A 100 8.75 -7.30 -2.72
C ASP A 100 8.47 -8.64 -3.42
N SER A 101 9.41 -9.04 -4.27
CA SER A 101 9.43 -10.34 -4.95
C SER A 101 9.26 -11.53 -4.00
N SER A 102 9.67 -11.39 -2.74
CA SER A 102 9.55 -12.43 -1.71
C SER A 102 8.13 -12.57 -1.14
N SER A 103 7.30 -11.53 -1.22
CA SER A 103 6.02 -11.43 -0.49
C SER A 103 4.88 -12.26 -1.08
N CYS A 104 5.08 -12.90 -2.24
CA CYS A 104 4.06 -13.70 -2.94
C CYS A 104 2.69 -13.00 -3.12
N CYS A 105 2.61 -11.67 -3.01
CA CYS A 105 1.39 -10.87 -3.16
C CYS A 105 1.06 -10.60 -4.63
N ASN A 106 0.85 -11.69 -5.39
CA ASN A 106 0.62 -11.71 -6.84
C ASN A 106 -0.83 -12.04 -7.23
N ASN A 107 -1.71 -11.93 -6.25
CA ASN A 107 -3.01 -12.56 -6.24
C ASN A 107 -4.10 -11.61 -5.70
N VAL A 108 -3.75 -10.33 -5.52
CA VAL A 108 -4.61 -9.24 -5.05
C VAL A 108 -5.65 -8.91 -6.12
N GLN A 109 -6.90 -8.82 -5.70
CA GLN A 109 -8.07 -8.48 -6.51
C GLN A 109 -8.59 -7.07 -6.22
N VAL A 110 -8.45 -6.62 -4.96
CA VAL A 110 -8.84 -5.28 -4.53
C VAL A 110 -7.63 -4.63 -3.86
N LEU A 111 -7.17 -3.52 -4.43
CA LEU A 111 -6.09 -2.73 -3.86
C LEU A 111 -6.61 -1.32 -3.58
N SER A 112 -6.53 -0.89 -2.33
CA SER A 112 -6.98 0.44 -1.92
C SER A 112 -5.92 1.14 -1.11
N THR A 113 -5.73 2.42 -1.35
CA THR A 113 -4.85 3.27 -0.56
C THR A 113 -5.65 4.34 0.16
N PHE A 114 -5.24 4.72 1.38
CA PHE A 114 -5.83 5.84 2.11
C PHE A 114 -4.75 6.61 2.86
N ASP A 115 -4.65 7.91 2.63
CA ASP A 115 -3.82 8.82 3.43
C ASP A 115 -2.36 8.32 3.61
N VAL A 116 -1.81 7.63 2.61
CA VAL A 116 -0.45 7.02 2.68
C VAL A 116 0.65 8.05 2.96
N SER A 117 0.39 9.31 2.63
CA SER A 117 1.28 10.42 2.95
C SER A 117 1.28 10.84 4.41
N LYS A 118 0.23 10.54 5.18
CA LYS A 118 0.03 11.01 6.56
C LYS A 118 0.49 10.00 7.61
N ASN A 119 0.45 8.70 7.30
CA ASN A 119 0.92 7.68 8.23
C ASN A 119 2.44 7.60 8.12
N ILE A 120 3.08 8.24 9.08
CA ILE A 120 4.52 8.22 9.28
C ILE A 120 4.83 7.36 10.51
N THR A 121 5.99 6.73 10.49
CA THR A 121 6.49 5.96 11.64
C THR A 121 6.93 6.87 12.78
N GLU A 122 7.11 6.33 13.98
CA GLU A 122 7.61 7.11 15.12
C GLU A 122 8.98 7.74 14.87
N GLU A 123 9.85 7.09 14.08
CA GLU A 123 11.14 7.66 13.67
C GLU A 123 10.94 8.82 12.71
N GLU A 124 10.12 8.65 11.67
CA GLU A 124 9.80 9.73 10.74
C GLU A 124 9.21 10.94 11.48
N GLU A 125 8.32 10.72 12.46
CA GLU A 125 7.78 11.78 13.30
C GLU A 125 8.85 12.43 14.20
N ARG A 126 9.80 11.64 14.73
CA ARG A 126 10.92 12.14 15.53
C ARG A 126 11.86 12.99 14.68
N GLU A 127 12.18 12.54 13.46
CA GLU A 127 12.99 13.27 12.49
C GLU A 127 12.31 14.57 12.07
N GLU A 128 11.02 14.56 11.77
CA GLU A 128 10.23 15.76 11.45
C GLU A 128 10.25 16.76 12.60
N ARG A 129 10.06 16.29 13.84
CA ARG A 129 10.15 17.13 15.03
C ARG A 129 11.54 17.71 15.21
N TRP A 130 12.59 16.91 15.05
CA TRP A 130 13.98 17.36 15.14
C TRP A 130 14.30 18.42 14.07
N TYR A 131 13.91 18.17 12.82
CA TYR A 131 14.12 19.06 11.69
C TYR A 131 13.35 20.37 11.86
N SER A 132 12.08 20.29 12.29
CA SER A 132 11.23 21.46 12.56
C SER A 132 11.82 22.33 13.69
N ASN A 133 12.33 21.70 14.75
CA ASN A 133 12.98 22.39 15.86
C ASN A 133 14.29 23.07 15.43
N GLN A 134 15.07 22.45 14.53
CA GLN A 134 16.26 23.09 13.96
C GLN A 134 15.92 24.32 13.13
N ILE A 135 14.90 24.23 12.26
CA ILE A 135 14.46 25.36 11.44
C ILE A 135 13.91 26.50 12.31
N MET A 136 13.06 26.19 13.29
CA MET A 136 12.50 27.19 14.19
C MET A 136 13.56 27.80 15.11
N GLY A 137 14.51 27.01 15.61
CA GLY A 137 15.63 27.50 16.41
C GLY A 137 16.59 28.41 15.63
N GLN A 138 16.73 28.21 14.32
CA GLN A 138 17.53 29.06 13.43
C GLN A 138 16.76 30.24 12.83
N ALA A 139 15.45 30.36 13.07
CA ALA A 139 14.61 31.46 12.58
C ALA A 139 14.97 32.85 13.18
N ALA A 140 15.91 32.92 14.12
CA ALA A 140 16.54 34.20 14.53
C ALA A 140 17.57 34.72 13.50
N THR A 141 18.09 33.90 12.58
CA THR A 141 19.13 34.32 11.63
C THR A 141 18.94 33.71 10.23
N ARG A 142 18.03 34.29 9.44
CA ARG A 142 18.06 34.47 7.96
C ARG A 142 18.56 33.35 7.03
N TYR A 143 18.64 32.08 7.44
CA TYR A 143 18.97 31.00 6.52
C TYR A 143 17.70 30.54 5.79
N ARG A 144 17.43 31.10 4.61
CA ARG A 144 16.60 30.43 3.61
C ARG A 144 17.51 29.40 2.94
N PRO A 145 17.42 28.10 3.26
CA PRO A 145 18.14 27.10 2.48
C PRO A 145 17.78 27.31 1.02
N GLY A 146 18.80 27.51 0.18
CA GLY A 146 18.64 27.65 -1.26
C GLY A 146 17.77 26.52 -1.77
N ASN A 147 16.81 26.86 -2.62
CA ASN A 147 15.72 26.00 -3.11
C ASN A 147 16.16 24.51 -3.19
N PRO A 148 15.84 23.67 -2.19
CA PRO A 148 16.31 22.28 -2.21
C PRO A 148 15.68 21.62 -3.44
N THR A 149 16.52 21.10 -4.33
CA THR A 149 16.09 20.24 -5.43
C THR A 149 15.46 19.00 -4.80
N ALA A 150 14.26 18.62 -5.25
CA ALA A 150 13.61 17.39 -4.77
C ALA A 150 14.58 16.22 -4.94
N GLN A 151 14.79 15.46 -3.87
CA GLN A 151 15.72 14.34 -3.91
C GLN A 151 15.10 13.19 -4.71
N ILE A 152 15.79 12.78 -5.77
CA ILE A 152 15.38 11.62 -6.57
C ILE A 152 16.03 10.39 -5.95
N GLY A 153 15.22 9.51 -5.38
CA GLY A 153 15.69 8.19 -4.96
C GLY A 153 16.01 7.28 -6.14
N ARG A 154 16.37 6.02 -5.85
CA ARG A 154 16.67 5.06 -6.92
C ARG A 154 15.41 4.84 -7.78
N THR A 155 15.57 4.92 -9.09
CA THR A 155 14.53 4.46 -10.01
C THR A 155 14.56 2.92 -10.05
N LEU A 156 13.49 2.27 -9.61
CA LEU A 156 13.39 0.82 -9.48
C LEU A 156 13.20 0.12 -10.83
N LEU A 157 12.37 0.69 -11.71
CA LEU A 157 12.13 0.18 -13.06
C LEU A 157 12.33 1.27 -14.11
N PRO A 158 12.94 0.96 -15.27
CA PRO A 158 13.16 1.93 -16.35
C PRO A 158 11.87 2.63 -16.82
N LEU A 159 10.72 1.96 -16.74
CA LEU A 159 9.43 2.49 -17.17
C LEU A 159 8.99 3.72 -16.37
N PHE A 160 9.45 3.88 -15.12
CA PHE A 160 9.09 5.04 -14.29
C PHE A 160 9.91 6.28 -14.62
N LYS A 161 11.00 6.13 -15.39
CA LYS A 161 11.89 7.24 -15.74
C LYS A 161 11.15 8.22 -16.65
N GLY A 162 10.96 9.45 -16.17
CA GLY A 162 10.27 10.52 -16.90
C GLY A 162 8.74 10.52 -16.73
N MET A 163 8.16 9.39 -16.32
CA MET A 163 6.72 9.23 -16.08
C MET A 163 6.30 9.81 -14.72
N LEU A 164 7.16 9.66 -13.72
CA LEU A 164 6.97 10.16 -12.37
C LEU A 164 7.99 11.28 -12.07
N ALA A 165 7.64 12.19 -11.17
CA ALA A 165 8.52 13.17 -10.56
C ALA A 165 8.45 13.05 -9.04
N PRO A 166 9.59 13.17 -8.31
CA PRO A 166 9.50 13.40 -6.87
C PRO A 166 8.77 14.72 -6.61
N LEU A 167 7.87 14.73 -5.63
CA LEU A 167 7.23 15.97 -5.23
C LEU A 167 8.19 16.74 -4.32
N LYS A 168 8.32 18.04 -4.59
CA LYS A 168 8.97 18.93 -3.64
C LYS A 168 7.98 19.28 -2.53
N ALA A 169 8.15 18.63 -1.38
CA ALA A 169 7.37 18.88 -0.18
C ALA A 169 8.24 19.67 0.82
N ASN A 170 7.83 20.90 1.16
CA ASN A 170 8.59 21.75 2.09
C ASN A 170 8.56 21.22 3.53
N ASP A 171 7.62 20.34 3.82
CA ASP A 171 7.36 19.67 5.08
C ASP A 171 8.03 18.29 5.19
N ARG A 172 8.83 17.86 4.20
CA ARG A 172 9.51 16.55 4.22
C ARG A 172 11.02 16.66 4.20
N THR A 173 11.68 15.78 4.96
CA THR A 173 13.12 15.62 4.95
C THR A 173 13.60 15.00 3.62
N PRO A 174 14.87 15.18 3.23
CA PRO A 174 15.47 14.51 2.08
C PRO A 174 15.26 12.99 2.04
N ASP A 175 15.40 12.31 3.18
CA ASP A 175 15.26 10.85 3.28
C ASP A 175 13.81 10.40 3.15
N GLN A 176 12.87 11.17 3.72
CA GLN A 176 11.44 10.95 3.50
C GLN A 176 11.07 11.09 2.01
N GLN A 177 11.55 12.13 1.32
CA GLN A 177 11.32 12.30 -0.12
C GLN A 177 11.85 11.11 -0.93
N LYS A 178 13.01 10.57 -0.54
CA LYS A 178 13.59 9.37 -1.16
C LYS A 178 12.72 8.14 -0.91
N ARG A 179 12.23 7.94 0.32
CA ARG A 179 11.32 6.83 0.67
C ARG A 179 10.01 6.92 -0.09
N ASP A 180 9.38 8.10 -0.12
CA ASP A 180 8.15 8.36 -0.87
C ASP A 180 8.30 8.02 -2.36
N TRP A 181 9.42 8.44 -2.95
CA TRP A 181 9.75 8.13 -4.33
C TRP A 181 9.88 6.63 -4.60
N GLU A 182 10.47 5.87 -3.69
CA GLU A 182 10.55 4.41 -3.80
C GLU A 182 9.19 3.74 -3.57
N THR A 183 8.45 4.17 -2.55
CA THR A 183 7.11 3.66 -2.21
C THR A 183 6.15 3.81 -3.38
N VAL A 184 6.12 4.95 -4.07
CA VAL A 184 5.25 5.14 -5.26
C VAL A 184 5.61 4.15 -6.37
N GLN A 185 6.90 3.95 -6.64
CA GLN A 185 7.33 3.02 -7.69
C GLN A 185 6.95 1.57 -7.31
N ARG A 186 7.17 1.19 -6.05
CA ARG A 186 6.76 -0.11 -5.50
C ARG A 186 5.26 -0.32 -5.56
N PHE A 187 4.46 0.71 -5.32
CA PHE A 187 3.02 0.66 -5.47
C PHE A 187 2.60 0.33 -6.91
N TRP A 188 3.14 1.03 -7.89
CA TRP A 188 2.82 0.75 -9.30
C TRP A 188 3.35 -0.61 -9.77
N MET A 189 4.46 -1.10 -9.19
CA MET A 189 4.91 -2.48 -9.38
C MET A 189 3.90 -3.48 -8.81
N LEU A 190 3.38 -3.23 -7.62
CA LEU A 190 2.35 -4.04 -6.98
C LEU A 190 1.06 -4.07 -7.82
N VAL A 191 0.62 -2.94 -8.39
CA VAL A 191 -0.51 -2.93 -9.32
C VAL A 191 -0.22 -3.84 -10.53
N ARG A 192 0.94 -3.67 -11.16
CA ARG A 192 1.31 -4.40 -12.38
C ARG A 192 1.50 -5.90 -12.18
N GLN A 193 2.02 -6.35 -11.03
CA GLN A 193 2.26 -7.77 -10.78
C GLN A 193 0.96 -8.56 -10.52
N ASN A 194 -0.12 -7.86 -10.19
CA ASN A 194 -1.42 -8.46 -9.86
C ASN A 194 -2.35 -8.44 -11.08
N LEU A 195 -2.11 -9.31 -12.06
CA LEU A 195 -2.93 -9.39 -13.28
C LEU A 195 -4.41 -9.72 -13.03
N GLY A 196 -4.72 -10.28 -11.86
CA GLY A 196 -6.09 -10.54 -11.39
C GLY A 196 -6.75 -9.36 -10.68
N LEU A 197 -6.13 -8.18 -10.65
CA LEU A 197 -6.68 -7.00 -10.00
C LEU A 197 -7.97 -6.54 -10.70
N ARG A 198 -9.02 -6.36 -9.90
CA ARG A 198 -10.37 -5.97 -10.35
C ARG A 198 -10.73 -4.55 -9.95
N SER A 199 -10.32 -4.16 -8.75
CA SER A 199 -10.65 -2.88 -8.15
C SER A 199 -9.41 -2.17 -7.65
N LEU A 200 -9.23 -0.91 -8.05
CA LEU A 200 -8.15 -0.04 -7.61
C LEU A 200 -8.72 1.26 -7.08
N ARG A 201 -8.39 1.58 -5.83
CA ARG A 201 -8.69 2.87 -5.20
C ARG A 201 -7.40 3.60 -4.89
N LEU A 202 -7.25 4.78 -5.48
CA LEU A 202 -6.14 5.70 -5.28
C LEU A 202 -6.61 6.93 -4.54
N ASP A 203 -6.22 7.04 -3.28
CA ASP A 203 -6.50 8.22 -2.46
C ASP A 203 -5.61 9.42 -2.82
N GLY A 204 -6.13 10.63 -2.62
CA GLY A 204 -5.43 11.88 -2.91
C GLY A 204 -4.13 12.07 -2.13
N GLY A 205 -3.90 11.33 -1.04
CA GLY A 205 -2.63 11.28 -0.34
C GLY A 205 -1.44 10.90 -1.23
N PHE A 206 -1.65 10.11 -2.30
CA PHE A 206 -0.59 9.78 -3.26
C PHE A 206 0.00 11.00 -3.99
N ASN A 207 -0.80 12.06 -4.19
CA ASN A 207 -0.33 13.31 -4.80
C ASN A 207 0.68 14.06 -3.92
N ARG A 208 0.79 13.71 -2.64
CA ARG A 208 1.80 14.25 -1.73
C ARG A 208 3.13 13.49 -1.79
N LEU A 209 3.15 12.30 -2.40
CA LEU A 209 4.34 11.46 -2.52
C LEU A 209 5.08 11.71 -3.84
N CYS A 210 4.35 11.93 -4.92
CA CYS A 210 4.92 12.15 -6.25
C CYS A 210 4.01 13.01 -7.13
N THR A 211 4.55 13.45 -8.26
CA THR A 211 3.76 14.00 -9.38
C THR A 211 3.80 13.03 -10.55
N ILE A 212 2.63 12.65 -11.07
CA ILE A 212 2.52 11.94 -12.34
C ILE A 212 2.69 12.96 -13.46
N LYS A 213 3.80 12.88 -14.21
CA LYS A 213 4.10 13.80 -15.31
C LYS A 213 3.37 13.43 -16.60
N ASP A 214 3.27 12.13 -16.85
CA ASP A 214 2.63 11.60 -18.04
C ASP A 214 1.52 10.62 -17.65
N PRO A 215 0.24 11.02 -17.70
CA PRO A 215 -0.87 10.11 -17.42
C PRO A 215 -0.90 8.87 -18.33
N GLN A 216 -0.16 8.87 -19.46
CA GLN A 216 -0.13 7.74 -20.38
C GLN A 216 0.29 6.43 -19.71
N PHE A 217 1.26 6.47 -18.80
CA PHE A 217 1.71 5.25 -18.11
C PHE A 217 0.56 4.62 -17.29
N VAL A 218 -0.37 5.43 -16.76
CA VAL A 218 -1.50 4.93 -15.98
C VAL A 218 -2.44 4.12 -16.87
N TYR A 219 -2.76 4.61 -18.08
CA TYR A 219 -3.56 3.84 -19.03
C TYR A 219 -2.86 2.55 -19.46
N GLU A 220 -1.54 2.58 -19.64
CA GLU A 220 -0.77 1.38 -20.03
C GLU A 220 -0.77 0.32 -18.93
N ILE A 221 -0.54 0.73 -17.66
CA ILE A 221 -0.59 -0.19 -16.53
C ILE A 221 -2.00 -0.76 -16.38
N LEU A 222 -3.02 0.09 -16.30
CA LEU A 222 -4.40 -0.37 -16.12
C LEU A 222 -4.89 -1.20 -17.31
N GLY A 223 -4.55 -0.82 -18.54
CA GLY A 223 -4.93 -1.53 -19.77
C GLY A 223 -4.34 -2.93 -19.86
N SER A 224 -3.27 -3.21 -19.11
CA SER A 224 -2.70 -4.56 -19.00
C SER A 224 -3.48 -5.50 -18.06
N LEU A 225 -4.42 -4.97 -17.27
CA LEU A 225 -5.18 -5.71 -16.27
C LEU A 225 -6.52 -6.20 -16.86
N LEU A 226 -6.53 -7.41 -17.40
CA LEU A 226 -7.67 -7.97 -18.14
C LEU A 226 -8.98 -8.09 -17.34
N GLN A 227 -8.90 -8.20 -16.01
CA GLN A 227 -10.07 -8.33 -15.12
C GLN A 227 -10.48 -7.01 -14.46
N PHE A 228 -9.84 -5.90 -14.82
CA PHE A 228 -10.02 -4.63 -14.16
C PHE A 228 -11.37 -4.00 -14.50
N CYS A 229 -12.18 -3.71 -13.49
CA CYS A 229 -13.56 -3.25 -13.66
C CYS A 229 -13.96 -2.07 -12.77
N GLU A 230 -13.18 -1.72 -11.74
CA GLU A 230 -13.48 -0.61 -10.83
C GLU A 230 -12.26 0.27 -10.60
N LEU A 231 -12.42 1.58 -10.82
CA LEU A 231 -11.39 2.58 -10.55
C LEU A 231 -11.97 3.73 -9.74
N GLU A 232 -11.44 3.95 -8.54
CA GLU A 232 -11.57 5.21 -7.82
C GLU A 232 -10.22 5.93 -7.90
N ASN A 233 -10.16 7.06 -8.59
CA ASN A 233 -8.91 7.78 -8.82
C ASN A 233 -9.03 9.25 -8.36
N ASN A 234 -8.32 9.56 -7.28
CA ASN A 234 -8.20 10.91 -6.73
C ASN A 234 -6.76 11.45 -6.84
N VAL A 235 -5.93 10.83 -7.69
CA VAL A 235 -4.51 11.16 -7.83
C VAL A 235 -4.27 12.01 -9.08
N VAL A 236 -4.61 11.50 -10.26
CA VAL A 236 -4.33 12.21 -11.52
C VAL A 236 -5.60 12.44 -12.32
N VAL A 237 -5.71 13.60 -12.97
CA VAL A 237 -6.81 13.84 -13.92
C VAL A 237 -6.61 12.93 -15.14
N LEU A 238 -7.58 12.06 -15.39
CA LEU A 238 -7.58 11.16 -16.54
C LEU A 238 -8.66 11.61 -17.53
N ASP A 239 -8.32 11.57 -18.81
CA ASP A 239 -9.26 11.72 -19.90
C ASP A 239 -10.20 10.51 -19.90
N ARG A 240 -11.49 10.78 -19.66
CA ARG A 240 -12.51 9.74 -19.52
C ARG A 240 -12.68 8.92 -20.80
N GLN A 241 -12.61 9.53 -21.98
CA GLN A 241 -12.80 8.80 -23.23
C GLN A 241 -11.63 7.83 -23.45
N ARG A 242 -10.40 8.33 -23.30
CA ARG A 242 -9.19 7.51 -23.40
C ARG A 242 -9.17 6.39 -22.36
N LEU A 243 -9.68 6.65 -21.15
CA LEU A 243 -9.82 5.63 -20.11
C LEU A 243 -10.75 4.51 -20.56
N LEU A 244 -11.93 4.83 -21.09
CA LEU A 244 -12.90 3.85 -21.58
C LEU A 244 -12.38 3.09 -22.81
N ASP A 245 -11.66 3.77 -23.70
CA ASP A 245 -11.04 3.14 -24.87
C ASP A 245 -9.94 2.14 -24.46
N SER A 246 -9.19 2.46 -23.39
CA SER A 246 -8.12 1.60 -22.85
C SER A 246 -8.64 0.49 -21.95
N LEU A 247 -9.83 0.67 -21.35
CA LEU A 247 -10.44 -0.23 -20.36
C LEU A 247 -11.89 -0.53 -20.72
N PRO A 248 -12.15 -1.31 -21.78
CA PRO A 248 -13.52 -1.61 -22.20
C PRO A 248 -14.32 -2.41 -21.15
N GLY A 249 -13.64 -3.07 -20.20
CA GLY A 249 -14.25 -3.78 -19.07
C GLY A 249 -14.58 -2.91 -17.85
N LEU A 250 -14.27 -1.61 -17.87
CA LEU A 250 -14.50 -0.71 -16.75
C LEU A 250 -16.00 -0.49 -16.51
N GLN A 251 -16.49 -0.93 -15.35
CA GLN A 251 -17.88 -0.81 -14.94
C GLN A 251 -18.11 0.44 -14.08
N THR A 252 -17.16 0.73 -13.18
CA THR A 252 -17.27 1.84 -12.24
C THR A 252 -16.05 2.73 -12.33
N TYR A 253 -16.27 4.03 -12.53
CA TYR A 253 -15.24 5.06 -12.45
C TYR A 253 -15.69 6.18 -11.52
N GLN A 254 -14.89 6.44 -10.48
CA GLN A 254 -15.13 7.51 -9.50
C GLN A 254 -13.91 8.43 -9.41
N THR A 255 -14.16 9.73 -9.30
CA THR A 255 -13.11 10.73 -9.10
C THR A 255 -13.67 11.95 -8.38
N THR A 256 -12.81 12.61 -7.60
CA THR A 256 -13.10 13.90 -6.94
C THR A 256 -12.73 15.10 -7.81
N PHE A 257 -12.05 14.90 -8.94
CA PHE A 257 -11.77 15.99 -9.88
C PHE A 257 -13.08 16.45 -10.53
N SER A 258 -13.39 17.74 -10.41
CA SER A 258 -14.49 18.36 -11.14
C SER A 258 -14.18 18.31 -12.65
N ALA A 259 -15.09 17.72 -13.43
CA ALA A 259 -15.02 17.68 -14.88
C ALA A 259 -15.16 19.06 -15.53
#